data_AF-A0A818KY96-F1
#
_entry.id   AF-A0A818KY96-F1
#
_cell.length_a   1.000
_cell.length_b   1.000
_cell.length_c   1.000
_cell.angle_alpha   90.00
_cell.angle_beta   90.00
_cell.angle_gamma   90.00
#
_symmetry.space_group_name_H-M   'P 1'
#
loop_
_entity.id
_entity.type
_entity.pdbx_description
1 polymer ?
#
loop_
_entity_poly.entity_id
_entity_poly.type
_entity_poly.pdbx_seq_one_letter_code
_entity_poly.pdbx_strand_id
1 'polypeptide(L)'
;MSAQKIASSGSESLQLQRTADGLVWNIEKKEKAIENSRLKSAQQQKLESVPRFQKVQIAPGRTIQVVDKNPSPLADNEYDFMISYSHKDKEICHRIYESLVNLNEFKIWIDKENLYGTATD
;
A
#
# COMPACT_ATOMS: atom_id res chain seq x y z
N MET A 1 37.52 -0.94 54.53
CA MET A 1 36.10 -0.64 54.24
C MET A 1 35.83 -0.68 52.73
N SER A 2 36.01 -1.82 52.04
CA SER A 2 36.03 -1.83 50.55
C SER A 2 35.10 -2.83 49.86
N ALA A 3 34.56 -3.83 50.55
CA ALA A 3 33.70 -4.84 49.92
C ALA A 3 32.24 -4.36 49.72
N GLN A 4 31.74 -3.49 50.61
CA GLN A 4 30.32 -3.10 50.61
C GLN A 4 29.96 -2.08 49.53
N LYS A 5 30.96 -1.33 49.02
CA LYS A 5 30.77 -0.31 47.98
C LYS A 5 30.64 -0.92 46.57
N ILE A 6 31.25 -2.09 46.34
CA ILE A 6 31.27 -2.76 45.02
C ILE A 6 29.93 -3.46 44.76
N ALA A 7 29.37 -4.13 45.77
CA ALA A 7 28.07 -4.80 45.67
C ALA A 7 26.91 -3.84 45.41
N SER A 8 26.93 -2.65 46.04
CA SER A 8 25.95 -1.58 45.81
C SER A 8 26.00 -1.04 44.38
N SER A 9 27.20 -0.82 43.83
CA SER A 9 27.35 -0.27 42.47
C SER A 9 26.93 -1.25 41.38
N GLY A 10 27.09 -2.56 41.61
CA GLY A 10 26.64 -3.60 40.67
C GLY A 10 25.12 -3.70 40.58
N SER A 11 24.42 -3.55 41.71
CA SER A 11 22.95 -3.54 41.71
C SER A 11 22.36 -2.28 41.08
N GLU A 12 22.99 -1.12 41.31
CA GLU A 12 22.60 0.14 40.66
C GLU A 12 22.81 0.07 39.15
N SER A 13 23.94 -0.46 38.70
CA SER A 13 24.21 -0.67 37.27
C SER A 13 23.16 -1.57 36.61
N LEU A 14 22.71 -2.62 37.29
CA LEU A 14 21.70 -3.54 36.77
C LEU A 14 20.31 -2.88 36.69
N GLN A 15 19.97 -2.02 37.65
CA GLN A 15 18.73 -1.24 37.65
C GLN A 15 18.73 -0.17 36.56
N LEU A 16 19.87 0.49 36.35
CA LEU A 16 20.07 1.45 35.28
C LEU A 16 19.90 0.78 33.91
N GLN A 17 20.45 -0.41 33.73
CA GLN A 17 20.33 -1.15 32.47
C GLN A 17 18.88 -1.56 32.17
N ARG A 18 18.15 -2.08 33.16
CA ARG A 18 16.72 -2.39 33.02
C ARG A 18 15.88 -1.15 32.70
N THR A 19 16.26 -0.01 33.29
CA THR A 19 15.58 1.27 33.03
C THR A 19 15.86 1.74 31.60
N ALA A 20 17.10 1.63 31.14
CA ALA A 20 17.48 1.95 29.76
C ALA A 20 16.72 1.07 28.76
N ASP A 21 16.65 -0.24 28.99
CA ASP A 21 15.92 -1.18 28.12
C ASP A 21 14.41 -0.84 28.06
N GLY A 22 13.82 -0.47 29.20
CA GLY A 22 12.41 -0.04 29.27
C GLY A 22 12.15 1.29 28.54
N LEU A 23 13.12 2.21 28.53
CA LEU A 23 13.03 3.46 27.77
C LEU A 23 13.12 3.21 26.27
N VAL A 24 14.05 2.35 25.83
CA VAL A 24 14.18 1.96 24.42
C VAL A 24 12.87 1.36 23.90
N TRP A 25 12.30 0.40 24.62
CA TRP A 25 11.02 -0.21 24.24
C TRP A 25 9.88 0.81 24.10
N ASN A 26 9.82 1.80 25.00
CA ASN A 26 8.82 2.85 24.93
C ASN A 26 9.03 3.81 23.75
N ILE A 27 10.28 4.09 23.39
CA ILE A 27 10.63 4.92 22.23
C ILE A 27 10.21 4.20 20.96
N GLU A 28 10.62 2.94 20.77
CA GLU A 28 10.26 2.14 19.59
C GLU A 28 8.74 2.03 19.40
N LYS A 29 8.01 1.85 20.51
CA LYS A 29 6.55 1.78 20.48
C LYS A 29 5.91 3.11 20.06
N LYS A 30 6.44 4.24 20.53
CA LYS A 30 5.95 5.58 20.16
C LYS A 30 6.30 5.93 18.72
N GLU A 31 7.50 5.60 18.25
CA GLU A 31 7.91 5.81 16.86
C GLU A 31 7.03 5.01 15.90
N LYS A 32 6.76 3.74 16.20
CA LYS A 32 5.81 2.92 15.41
C LYS A 32 4.39 3.50 15.40
N ALA A 33 3.94 4.12 16.48
CA ALA A 33 2.64 4.78 16.53
C ALA A 33 2.59 6.07 15.69
N ILE A 34 3.67 6.86 15.74
CA ILE A 34 3.82 8.08 14.93
C ILE A 34 3.89 7.73 13.44
N GLU A 35 4.67 6.72 13.07
CA GLU A 35 4.81 6.26 11.68
C GLU A 35 3.48 5.73 11.14
N ASN A 36 2.77 4.92 11.93
CA ASN A 36 1.43 4.48 11.55
C ASN A 36 0.44 5.65 11.39
N SER A 37 0.57 6.70 12.22
CA SER A 37 -0.27 7.91 12.09
C SER A 37 0.06 8.70 10.81
N ARG A 38 1.35 8.80 10.46
CA ARG A 38 1.82 9.43 9.21
C ARG A 38 1.37 8.68 7.98
N LEU A 39 1.48 7.35 7.98
CA LEU A 39 1.00 6.51 6.88
C LEU A 39 -0.52 6.65 6.69
N LYS A 40 -1.29 6.66 7.79
CA LYS A 40 -2.75 6.87 7.73
C LYS A 40 -3.14 8.25 7.21
N SER A 41 -2.45 9.31 7.64
CA SER A 41 -2.73 10.68 7.18
C SER A 41 -2.29 10.92 5.73
N ALA A 42 -1.17 10.34 5.30
CA ALA A 42 -0.74 10.35 3.90
C ALA A 42 -1.69 9.55 2.98
N GLN A 43 -2.21 8.41 3.47
CA GLN A 43 -3.24 7.63 2.76
C GLN A 43 -4.57 8.41 2.64
N GLN A 44 -4.98 9.14 3.68
CA GLN A 44 -6.17 9.98 3.62
C GLN A 44 -6.03 11.13 2.62
N GLN A 45 -4.87 11.80 2.57
CA GLN A 45 -4.67 12.90 1.62
C GLN A 45 -4.56 12.45 0.16
N LYS A 46 -4.09 11.22 -0.12
CA LYS A 46 -4.02 10.68 -1.49
C LYS A 46 -5.40 10.23 -2.02
N LEU A 47 -6.37 9.95 -1.14
CA LEU A 47 -7.72 9.49 -1.50
C LEU A 47 -8.64 10.59 -2.05
N GLU A 48 -8.36 11.87 -1.79
CA GLU A 48 -9.28 12.97 -2.15
C GLU A 48 -9.12 13.51 -3.58
N SER A 49 -8.10 13.09 -4.34
CA SER A 49 -7.73 13.78 -5.59
C SER A 49 -8.10 13.08 -6.92
N VAL A 50 -8.86 11.97 -6.93
CA VAL A 50 -9.20 11.27 -8.19
C VAL A 50 -10.70 11.39 -8.54
N PRO A 51 -11.08 12.08 -9.62
CA PRO A 51 -12.48 12.22 -10.04
C PRO A 51 -13.04 10.90 -10.61
N ARG A 52 -14.21 10.46 -10.13
CA ARG A 52 -14.91 9.27 -10.63
C ARG A 52 -15.86 9.68 -11.75
N PHE A 53 -15.89 8.97 -12.89
CA PHE A 53 -16.80 9.27 -14.00
C PHE A 53 -17.98 8.31 -14.04
N GLN A 54 -19.21 8.82 -14.01
CA GLN A 54 -20.46 8.07 -14.13
C GLN A 54 -21.10 8.31 -15.50
N LYS A 55 -21.45 7.24 -16.22
CA LYS A 55 -22.13 7.35 -17.51
C LYS A 55 -23.64 7.53 -17.31
N VAL A 56 -24.18 8.66 -17.73
CA VAL A 56 -25.60 9.00 -17.64
C VAL A 56 -26.22 9.03 -19.04
N GLN A 57 -27.31 8.29 -19.25
CA GLN A 57 -28.12 8.36 -20.47
C GLN A 57 -29.09 9.54 -20.38
N ILE A 58 -29.04 10.44 -21.36
CA ILE A 58 -29.88 11.64 -21.39
C ILE A 58 -30.96 11.57 -22.48
N ALA A 59 -30.76 10.71 -23.48
CA ALA A 59 -31.72 10.44 -24.55
C ALA A 59 -31.43 9.04 -25.16
N PRO A 60 -32.38 8.44 -25.89
CA PRO A 60 -32.13 7.20 -26.62
C PRO A 60 -30.93 7.38 -27.56
N GLY A 61 -29.85 6.63 -27.31
CA GLY A 61 -28.60 6.71 -28.09
C GLY A 61 -27.62 7.82 -27.69
N ARG A 62 -27.86 8.59 -26.62
CA ARG A 62 -26.94 9.66 -26.17
C ARG A 62 -26.56 9.50 -24.68
N THR A 63 -25.29 9.22 -24.45
CA THR A 63 -24.69 9.02 -23.11
C THR A 63 -23.56 10.02 -22.89
N ILE A 64 -23.51 10.65 -21.71
CA ILE A 64 -22.40 11.51 -21.29
C ILE A 64 -21.68 10.92 -20.08
N GLN A 65 -20.40 11.26 -19.91
CA GLN A 65 -19.64 10.96 -18.70
C GLN A 65 -19.70 12.17 -17.76
N VAL A 66 -20.30 11.99 -16.60
CA VAL A 66 -20.41 12.99 -15.54
C VAL A 66 -19.34 12.68 -14.49
N VAL A 67 -18.56 13.67 -14.05
CA VAL A 67 -17.64 13.49 -12.94
C VAL A 67 -18.41 13.55 -11.62
N ASP A 68 -18.52 12.43 -10.92
CA ASP A 68 -18.88 12.36 -9.51
C ASP A 68 -17.74 12.98 -8.70
N LYS A 69 -18.00 14.15 -8.12
CA LYS A 69 -17.04 14.89 -7.26
C LYS A 69 -16.88 14.26 -5.86
N ASN A 70 -17.33 13.02 -5.65
CA ASN A 70 -17.31 12.35 -4.35
C ASN A 70 -16.85 10.89 -4.50
N PRO A 71 -15.53 10.60 -4.40
CA PRO A 71 -15.03 9.23 -4.53
C PRO A 71 -15.37 8.40 -3.28
N SER A 72 -15.99 7.23 -3.48
CA SER A 72 -16.24 6.27 -2.39
C SER A 72 -14.96 5.47 -2.06
N PRO A 73 -14.63 5.26 -0.77
CA PRO A 73 -13.32 4.75 -0.31
C PRO A 73 -13.11 3.23 -0.45
N LEU A 74 -13.74 2.55 -1.41
CA LEU A 74 -13.74 1.07 -1.51
C LEU A 74 -13.47 0.53 -2.93
N ALA A 75 -12.65 1.20 -3.74
CA ALA A 75 -12.31 0.68 -5.07
C ALA A 75 -11.02 -0.17 -5.01
N ASP A 76 -11.16 -1.47 -4.70
CA ASP A 76 -10.07 -2.47 -4.83
C ASP A 76 -9.51 -2.62 -6.26
N ASN A 77 -10.06 -1.88 -7.22
CA ASN A 77 -9.76 -1.94 -8.65
C ASN A 77 -8.83 -0.83 -9.15
N GLU A 78 -8.16 -0.10 -8.24
CA GLU A 78 -7.16 0.88 -8.67
C GLU A 78 -5.84 0.18 -9.05
N TYR A 79 -5.33 0.46 -10.23
CA TYR A 79 -4.07 -0.07 -10.77
C TYR A 79 -3.24 1.10 -11.30
N ASP A 80 -1.92 1.05 -11.14
CA ASP A 80 -0.99 2.05 -11.66
C ASP A 80 -0.84 1.93 -13.19
N PHE A 81 -0.85 0.69 -13.70
CA PHE A 81 -0.67 0.40 -15.12
C PHE A 81 -1.54 -0.76 -15.58
N MET A 82 -1.89 -0.72 -16.87
CA MET A 82 -2.59 -1.78 -17.58
C MET A 82 -1.72 -2.28 -18.73
N ILE A 83 -1.43 -3.58 -18.78
CA ILE A 83 -0.70 -4.19 -19.90
C ILE A 83 -1.70 -4.78 -20.88
N SER A 84 -1.92 -4.09 -22.00
CA SER A 84 -2.63 -4.62 -23.17
C SER A 84 -1.62 -5.25 -24.12
N TYR A 85 -1.86 -6.48 -24.55
CA TYR A 85 -0.93 -7.21 -25.42
C TYR A 85 -1.64 -7.99 -26.52
N SER A 86 -0.95 -8.18 -27.65
CA SER A 86 -1.41 -9.10 -28.69
C SER A 86 -1.02 -10.52 -28.33
N HIS A 87 -1.79 -11.50 -28.80
CA HIS A 87 -1.50 -12.92 -28.57
C HIS A 87 -0.07 -13.33 -28.97
N LYS A 88 0.50 -12.68 -29.99
CA LYS A 88 1.86 -12.93 -30.49
C LYS A 88 2.94 -12.51 -29.50
N ASP A 89 2.61 -11.61 -28.56
CA ASP A 89 3.54 -11.00 -27.61
C ASP A 89 3.24 -11.45 -26.16
N LYS A 90 2.44 -12.51 -25.98
CA LYS A 90 1.99 -12.99 -24.67
C LYS A 90 3.16 -13.25 -23.73
N GLU A 91 4.15 -14.00 -24.19
CA GLU A 91 5.28 -14.45 -23.37
C GLU A 91 6.13 -13.26 -22.88
N ILE A 92 6.38 -12.28 -23.76
CA ILE A 92 7.18 -11.11 -23.38
C ILE A 92 6.40 -10.20 -22.42
N CYS A 93 5.10 -9.98 -22.64
CA CYS A 93 4.28 -9.16 -21.76
C CYS A 93 4.09 -9.80 -20.37
N HIS A 94 3.97 -11.13 -20.29
CA HIS A 94 3.90 -11.85 -19.02
C HIS A 94 5.22 -11.74 -18.23
N ARG A 95 6.37 -11.82 -18.90
CA ARG A 95 7.69 -11.61 -18.26
C ARG A 95 7.87 -10.19 -17.75
N ILE A 96 7.41 -9.19 -18.50
CA ILE A 96 7.42 -7.79 -18.07
C ILE A 96 6.53 -7.61 -16.84
N TYR A 97 5.31 -8.17 -16.86
CA TYR A 97 4.41 -8.16 -15.70
C TYR A 97 5.06 -8.73 -14.45
N GLU A 98 5.67 -9.93 -14.55
CA GLU A 98 6.31 -10.57 -13.39
C GLU A 98 7.45 -9.74 -12.85
N SER A 99 8.28 -9.19 -13.74
CA SER A 99 9.39 -8.32 -13.35
C SER A 99 8.90 -7.09 -12.57
N LEU A 100 7.80 -6.47 -13.02
CA LEU A 100 7.28 -5.26 -12.41
C LEU A 100 6.51 -5.54 -11.11
N VAL A 101 5.75 -6.63 -11.02
CA VAL A 101 5.06 -7.02 -9.78
C VAL A 101 6.05 -7.39 -8.68
N ASN A 102 7.17 -8.03 -9.03
CA ASN A 102 8.22 -8.40 -8.08
C ASN A 102 8.95 -7.19 -7.48
N LEU A 103 8.82 -5.99 -8.05
CA LEU A 103 9.34 -4.76 -7.45
C LEU A 103 8.49 -4.28 -6.28
N ASN A 104 7.27 -4.82 -6.08
CA ASN A 104 6.32 -4.44 -5.02
C ASN A 104 5.92 -2.94 -4.98
N GLU A 105 6.32 -2.16 -5.99
CA GLU A 105 6.04 -0.72 -6.08
C GLU A 105 4.82 -0.39 -6.95
N PHE A 106 4.39 -1.32 -7.81
CA PHE A 106 3.32 -1.09 -8.78
C PHE A 106 2.23 -2.15 -8.68
N LYS A 107 0.98 -1.70 -8.65
CA LYS A 107 -0.21 -2.54 -8.78
C LYS A 107 -0.61 -2.57 -10.26
N ILE A 108 -0.33 -3.68 -10.92
CA ILE A 108 -0.46 -3.80 -12.38
C ILE A 108 -1.62 -4.72 -12.74
N TRP A 109 -2.43 -4.29 -13.70
CA TRP A 109 -3.48 -5.12 -14.29
C TRP A 109 -3.01 -5.73 -15.60
N ILE A 110 -3.29 -7.01 -15.77
CA ILE A 110 -3.07 -7.76 -17.00
C ILE A 110 -4.13 -8.87 -17.08
N ASP A 111 -4.65 -9.12 -18.28
CA ASP A 111 -5.50 -10.27 -18.53
C ASP A 111 -4.62 -11.51 -18.79
N LYS A 112 -4.27 -12.26 -17.73
CA LYS A 112 -3.42 -13.46 -17.82
C LYS A 112 -4.15 -14.68 -18.37
N GLU A 113 -5.43 -14.78 -18.05
CA GLU A 113 -6.27 -15.97 -18.24
C GLU A 113 -6.80 -16.07 -19.67
N ASN A 114 -6.48 -15.11 -20.55
CA ASN A 114 -7.00 -15.04 -21.92
C ASN A 114 -8.53 -15.06 -21.90
N LEU A 115 -9.16 -13.94 -21.52
CA LEU A 115 -10.58 -13.71 -21.82
C LEU A 115 -10.76 -13.47 -23.33
N TYR A 116 -10.50 -14.48 -24.16
CA TYR A 116 -11.22 -14.53 -25.42
C TYR A 116 -12.65 -14.91 -25.06
N GLY A 117 -13.59 -14.00 -25.31
CA GLY A 117 -14.94 -14.45 -25.59
C GLY A 117 -14.82 -15.56 -26.60
N THR A 118 -15.49 -16.70 -26.34
CA THR A 118 -15.57 -17.79 -27.31
C THR A 118 -15.88 -17.15 -28.65
N ALA A 119 -14.97 -17.24 -29.62
CA ALA A 119 -15.30 -16.92 -30.99
C ALA A 119 -16.37 -17.94 -31.38
N THR A 120 -17.63 -17.58 -31.18
CA THR A 120 -18.74 -18.25 -31.80
C THR A 120 -18.58 -17.99 -33.29
N ASP A 121 -18.14 -19.03 -34.01
CA ASP A 121 -18.23 -19.15 -35.46
C ASP A 121 -19.66 -18.90 -35.96
#